data_AF-A0A4V2SE23-F1
#
_entry.id   AF-A0A4V2SE23-F1
#
_cell.length_a   1.000
_cell.length_b   1.000
_cell.length_c   1.000
_cell.angle_alpha   90.00
_cell.angle_beta   90.00
_cell.angle_gamma   90.00
#
_symmetry.space_group_name_H-M   'P 1'
#
loop_
_entity.id
_entity.type
_entity.pdbx_description
1 polymer ?
#
loop_
_entity_poly.entity_id
_entity_poly.type
_entity_poly.pdbx_seq_one_letter_code
_entity_poly.pdbx_strand_id
1 'polypeptide(L)'
;MAWINVDYDFYTNTFKGTVIPESAFDRKSVESEAFINKITFGRIHKYDLRPDDLKAVKLSICATAEAVYNLDKHRDIKSENNDGYSVTYVDSGESSRRLRMIEAADIYLADTTLRNRMASYDY
;
A
#
# COMPACT_ATOMS: atom_id res chain seq x y z
N MET A 1 -16.65 -2.88 15.49
CA MET A 1 -15.67 -1.93 14.93
C MET A 1 -14.29 -2.55 15.00
N ALA A 2 -13.93 -3.30 13.95
CA ALA A 2 -12.59 -3.84 13.80
C ALA A 2 -11.66 -2.73 13.27
N TRP A 3 -10.55 -2.48 13.96
CA TRP A 3 -9.57 -1.50 13.50
C TRP A 3 -8.64 -2.11 12.47
N ILE A 4 -8.26 -1.28 11.50
CA ILE A 4 -7.22 -1.61 10.54
C ILE A 4 -5.90 -1.45 11.29
N ASN A 5 -5.31 -2.59 11.63
CA ASN A 5 -3.98 -2.67 12.19
C ASN A 5 -3.25 -3.79 11.46
N VAL A 6 -2.09 -3.43 10.92
CA VAL A 6 -1.16 -4.32 10.22
C VAL A 6 0.19 -4.14 10.88
N ASP A 7 0.50 -5.04 11.80
CA ASP A 7 1.79 -5.12 12.49
C ASP A 7 2.77 -6.05 11.76
N TYR A 8 4.00 -6.09 12.26
CA TYR A 8 5.06 -6.89 11.65
C TYR A 8 4.78 -8.40 11.77
N ASP A 9 4.04 -8.83 12.79
CA ASP A 9 3.58 -10.22 12.92
C ASP A 9 2.62 -10.59 11.79
N PHE A 10 1.60 -9.76 11.53
CA PHE A 10 0.68 -9.98 10.41
C PHE A 10 1.45 -10.02 9.08
N TYR A 11 2.39 -9.11 8.87
CA TYR A 11 3.22 -9.06 7.67
C TYR A 11 4.02 -10.35 7.44
N THR A 12 4.69 -10.86 8.47
CA THR A 12 5.57 -12.04 8.34
C THR A 12 4.81 -13.37 8.43
N ASN A 13 3.82 -13.47 9.33
CA ASN A 13 3.12 -14.71 9.62
C ASN A 13 1.85 -14.91 8.81
N THR A 14 1.15 -13.84 8.42
CA THR A 14 -0.08 -13.95 7.60
C THR A 14 0.18 -13.62 6.14
N PHE A 15 0.78 -12.46 5.85
CA PHE A 15 1.09 -12.04 4.49
C PHE A 15 2.31 -12.77 3.91
N LYS A 16 3.18 -13.33 4.76
CA LYS A 16 4.41 -14.06 4.37
C LYS A 16 5.44 -13.17 3.68
N GLY A 17 5.45 -11.88 3.99
CA GLY A 17 6.42 -10.93 3.46
C GLY A 17 7.80 -11.10 4.08
N THR A 18 8.83 -10.81 3.30
CA THR A 18 10.25 -10.98 3.69
C THR A 18 11.14 -9.80 3.27
N VAL A 19 10.58 -8.80 2.59
CA VAL A 19 11.32 -7.72 1.94
C VAL A 19 11.64 -6.57 2.90
N ILE A 20 10.70 -6.22 3.79
CA ILE A 20 10.79 -5.06 4.68
C ILE A 20 11.32 -5.52 6.05
N PRO A 21 12.41 -4.92 6.56
CA PRO A 21 12.85 -5.19 7.93
C PRO A 21 11.91 -4.54 8.95
N GLU A 22 11.78 -5.13 10.14
CA GLU A 22 10.91 -4.67 11.22
C GLU A 22 11.09 -3.17 11.53
N SER A 23 12.33 -2.70 11.60
CA SER A 23 12.67 -1.30 11.91
C SER A 23 12.14 -0.29 10.88
N ALA A 24 11.80 -0.72 9.67
CA ALA A 24 11.24 0.11 8.61
C ALA A 24 9.75 -0.16 8.38
N PHE A 25 9.21 -1.26 8.91
CA PHE A 25 7.88 -1.75 8.58
C PHE A 25 6.78 -0.80 9.02
N ASP A 26 6.82 -0.33 10.26
CA ASP A 26 5.77 0.54 10.83
C ASP A 26 5.50 1.76 9.95
N ARG A 27 6.57 2.49 9.58
CA ARG A 27 6.45 3.64 8.67
C ARG A 27 5.86 3.26 7.31
N LYS A 28 6.22 2.10 6.77
CA LYS A 28 5.76 1.64 5.45
C LYS A 28 4.32 1.15 5.48
N SER A 29 3.90 0.54 6.59
CA SER A 29 2.54 0.14 6.89
C SER A 29 1.63 1.37 6.94
N VAL A 30 1.98 2.39 7.73
CA VAL A 30 1.19 3.62 7.87
C VAL A 30 1.06 4.39 6.55
N GLU A 31 2.16 4.54 5.79
CA GLU A 31 2.15 5.16 4.46
C GLU A 31 1.21 4.42 3.50
N SER A 32 1.24 3.09 3.54
CA SER A 32 0.43 2.23 2.68
C SER A 32 -1.04 2.24 3.07
N GLU A 33 -1.37 2.21 4.36
CA GLU A 33 -2.74 2.32 4.84
C GLU A 33 -3.39 3.63 4.38
N ALA A 34 -2.69 4.75 4.52
CA ALA A 34 -3.17 6.04 4.04
C ALA A 34 -3.44 6.02 2.53
N PHE A 35 -2.57 5.36 1.76
CA PHE A 35 -2.75 5.17 0.33
C PHE A 35 -3.97 4.30 0.00
N ILE A 36 -4.11 3.14 0.64
CA ILE A 36 -5.27 2.25 0.48
C ILE A 36 -6.56 2.99 0.82
N ASN A 37 -6.58 3.76 1.92
CA ASN A 37 -7.73 4.56 2.30
C ASN A 37 -8.11 5.57 1.22
N LYS A 38 -7.11 6.22 0.63
CA LYS A 38 -7.33 7.17 -0.47
C LYS A 38 -7.94 6.51 -1.71
N ILE A 39 -7.41 5.36 -2.17
CA ILE A 39 -7.91 4.69 -3.38
C ILE A 39 -9.26 3.97 -3.17
N THR A 40 -9.63 3.74 -1.91
CA THR A 40 -10.94 3.22 -1.50
C THR A 40 -11.89 4.33 -1.04
N PHE A 41 -11.59 5.60 -1.33
CA PHE A 41 -12.48 6.75 -1.06
C PHE A 41 -12.79 6.97 0.43
N GLY A 42 -11.86 6.68 1.34
CA GLY A 42 -12.04 6.84 2.78
C GLY A 42 -12.83 5.71 3.45
N ARG A 43 -13.22 4.69 2.69
CA ARG A 43 -14.18 3.67 3.15
C ARG A 43 -13.64 2.81 4.27
N ILE A 44 -12.36 2.46 4.21
CA ILE A 44 -11.74 1.54 5.17
C ILE A 44 -11.66 2.13 6.58
N HIS A 45 -11.70 3.47 6.72
CA HIS A 45 -11.79 4.16 8.01
C HIS A 45 -13.22 4.57 8.40
N LYS A 46 -14.15 4.59 7.45
CA LYS A 46 -15.52 5.08 7.66
C LYS A 46 -16.51 3.97 8.02
N TYR A 47 -16.29 2.77 7.50
CA TYR A 47 -17.20 1.64 7.64
C TYR A 47 -16.49 0.50 8.38
N ASP A 48 -17.24 -0.26 9.16
CA ASP A 48 -16.74 -1.51 9.72
C ASP A 48 -16.82 -2.58 8.60
N LEU A 49 -15.68 -3.15 8.25
CA LEU A 49 -15.53 -3.98 7.05
C LEU A 49 -15.98 -5.42 7.35
N ARG A 50 -16.52 -6.11 6.35
CA ARG A 50 -16.74 -7.56 6.47
C ARG A 50 -15.39 -8.24 6.72
N PRO A 51 -15.34 -9.37 7.45
CA PRO A 51 -14.07 -10.04 7.77
C PRO A 51 -13.18 -10.30 6.55
N ASP A 52 -13.77 -10.68 5.42
CA ASP A 52 -13.04 -10.93 4.18
C ASP A 52 -12.50 -9.65 3.55
N ASP A 53 -13.30 -8.57 3.52
CA ASP A 53 -12.86 -7.25 3.05
C ASP A 53 -11.75 -6.67 3.95
N LEU A 54 -11.88 -6.83 5.28
CA LEU A 54 -10.85 -6.43 6.23
C LEU A 54 -9.55 -7.19 5.98
N LYS A 55 -9.62 -8.50 5.77
CA LYS A 55 -8.45 -9.32 5.45
C LYS A 55 -7.81 -8.88 4.13
N ALA A 56 -8.61 -8.66 3.08
CA ALA A 56 -8.15 -8.15 1.80
C ALA A 56 -7.45 -6.79 1.92
N VAL A 57 -8.02 -5.87 2.70
CA VAL A 57 -7.40 -4.57 2.99
C VAL A 57 -6.06 -4.73 3.69
N LYS A 58 -5.97 -5.57 4.74
CA LYS A 58 -4.69 -5.80 5.44
C LYS A 58 -3.61 -6.40 4.52
N LEU A 59 -3.97 -7.34 3.65
CA LEU A 59 -3.05 -7.89 2.65
C LEU A 59 -2.62 -6.83 1.62
N SER A 60 -3.55 -5.98 1.18
CA SER A 60 -3.25 -4.89 0.24
C SER A 60 -2.28 -3.85 0.83
N ILE A 61 -2.37 -3.58 2.14
CA ILE A 61 -1.45 -2.70 2.87
C ILE A 61 -0.05 -3.31 2.87
N CYS A 62 0.10 -4.60 3.19
CA CYS A 62 1.40 -5.27 3.14
C CYS A 62 2.04 -5.24 1.75
N ALA A 63 1.26 -5.57 0.70
CA ALA A 63 1.76 -5.57 -0.67
C ALA A 63 2.19 -4.18 -1.14
N THR A 64 1.39 -3.17 -0.80
CA THR A 64 1.73 -1.77 -1.08
C THR A 64 2.97 -1.34 -0.31
N ALA A 65 3.14 -1.77 0.94
CA ALA A 65 4.30 -1.45 1.76
C ALA A 65 5.59 -2.01 1.14
N GLU A 66 5.55 -3.22 0.57
CA GLU A 66 6.71 -3.78 -0.14
C GLU A 66 7.03 -3.00 -1.42
N ALA A 67 5.99 -2.63 -2.19
CA ALA A 67 6.17 -1.80 -3.38
C ALA A 67 6.82 -0.45 -3.03
N VAL A 68 6.31 0.22 -1.99
CA VAL A 68 6.84 1.48 -1.46
C VAL A 68 8.30 1.32 -1.02
N TYR A 69 8.63 0.26 -0.28
CA TYR A 69 9.98 0.03 0.21
C TYR A 69 10.97 -0.22 -0.92
N ASN A 70 10.58 -1.00 -1.94
CA ASN A 70 11.41 -1.24 -3.12
C ASN A 70 11.60 0.03 -3.95
N LEU A 71 10.56 0.84 -4.10
CA LEU A 71 10.63 2.14 -4.77
C LEU A 71 11.62 3.09 -4.10
N ASP A 72 11.62 3.14 -2.77
CA ASP A 72 12.55 3.98 -2.01
C ASP A 72 14.00 3.50 -2.17
N LYS A 73 14.25 2.18 -2.08
CA LYS A 73 15.57 1.59 -2.34
C LYS A 73 16.12 1.95 -3.73
N HIS A 74 15.28 1.88 -4.77
CA HIS A 74 15.70 2.26 -6.11
C HIS A 74 15.97 3.76 -6.26
N ARG A 75 15.29 4.61 -5.48
CA ARG A 75 15.55 6.05 -5.47
C ARG A 75 16.90 6.36 -4.83
N ASP A 76 17.23 5.69 -3.73
CA ASP A 76 18.51 5.87 -3.04
C ASP A 76 19.69 5.44 -3.94
N ILE A 77 19.60 4.29 -4.61
CA ILE A 77 20.62 3.83 -5.57
C ILE A 77 20.81 4.79 -6.75
N LYS A 78 19.73 5.42 -7.24
CA LYS A 78 19.83 6.44 -8.29
C LYS A 78 20.46 7.75 -7.79
N SER A 79 20.23 8.10 -6.52
CA SER A 79 20.82 9.29 -5.91
C SER A 79 22.33 9.12 -5.69
N GLU A 80 22.80 7.92 -5.39
CA GLU A 80 24.24 7.62 -5.26
C GLU A 80 24.95 7.56 -6.61
N ASN A 81 24.27 7.13 -7.68
CA ASN A 81 24.85 7.03 -9.03
C ASN A 81 24.80 8.33 -9.86
N ASN A 82 24.27 9.44 -9.33
CA ASN A 82 24.02 10.65 -10.11
C ASN A 82 24.79 11.88 -9.60
N ASP A 83 26.12 11.83 -9.65
CA ASP A 83 27.02 12.99 -9.46
C ASP A 83 27.19 13.82 -10.76
N GLY A 84 26.15 13.88 -11.59
CA GLY A 84 26.21 14.63 -12.84
C GLY A 84 24.96 14.44 -13.70
N TYR A 85 24.03 15.39 -13.57
CA TYR A 85 22.87 15.61 -14.43
C TYR A 85 21.56 14.90 -14.01
N SER A 86 20.91 15.42 -12.97
CA SER A 86 19.50 15.14 -12.66
C SER A 86 18.58 15.87 -13.65
N VAL A 87 18.12 15.19 -14.70
CA VAL A 87 17.00 15.70 -15.51
C VAL A 87 15.69 15.38 -14.82
N THR A 88 14.99 16.43 -14.44
CA THR A 88 13.65 16.50 -13.85
C THR A 88 12.60 15.82 -14.74
N TYR A 89 12.35 14.53 -14.54
CA TYR A 89 11.12 13.85 -14.96
C TYR A 89 10.19 13.70 -13.75
N VAL A 90 9.76 14.81 -13.16
CA VAL A 90 8.96 14.80 -11.91
C VAL A 90 7.55 14.24 -12.15
N ASP A 91 7.04 14.28 -13.39
CA ASP A 91 5.70 13.78 -13.72
C ASP A 91 5.66 12.26 -14.02
N SER A 92 6.71 11.69 -14.64
CA SER A 92 6.73 10.25 -14.95
C SER A 92 7.15 9.38 -13.77
N GLY A 93 8.03 9.90 -12.89
CA GLY A 93 8.48 9.20 -11.68
C GLY A 93 7.35 8.99 -10.67
N GLU A 94 6.64 10.07 -10.30
CA GLU A 94 5.52 10.01 -9.35
C GLU A 94 4.33 9.22 -9.91
N SER A 95 4.04 9.38 -11.21
CA SER A 95 3.03 8.57 -11.90
C SER A 95 3.40 7.08 -11.87
N SER A 96 4.67 6.73 -12.13
CA SER A 96 5.13 5.34 -12.05
C SER A 96 5.08 4.75 -10.64
N ARG A 97 5.40 5.55 -9.61
CA ARG A 97 5.29 5.16 -8.19
C ARG A 97 3.85 4.82 -7.86
N ARG A 98 2.93 5.73 -8.19
CA ARG A 98 1.52 5.56 -7.93
C ARG A 98 0.94 4.33 -8.63
N LEU A 99 1.31 4.10 -9.89
CA LEU A 99 0.84 2.93 -10.64
C LEU A 99 1.28 1.61 -9.99
N ARG A 100 2.54 1.50 -9.56
CA ARG A 100 3.03 0.29 -8.86
C ARG A 100 2.32 0.04 -7.53
N MET A 101 2.04 1.11 -6.79
CA MET A 101 1.27 1.01 -5.54
C MET A 101 -0.18 0.57 -5.82
N ILE A 102 -0.81 1.07 -6.89
CA ILE A 102 -2.15 0.62 -7.32
C ILE A 102 -2.13 -0.85 -7.70
N GLU A 103 -1.16 -1.27 -8.51
CA GLU A 103 -1.02 -2.65 -9.00
C GLU A 103 -0.85 -3.63 -7.83
N ALA A 104 0.02 -3.31 -6.87
CA ALA A 104 0.23 -4.13 -5.68
C ALA A 104 -1.05 -4.22 -4.82
N ALA A 105 -1.78 -3.12 -4.67
CA ALA A 105 -3.03 -3.09 -3.93
C ALA A 105 -4.15 -3.91 -4.62
N ASP A 106 -4.23 -3.82 -5.95
CA ASP A 106 -5.31 -4.43 -6.73
C ASP A 106 -5.33 -5.95 -6.69
N ILE A 107 -4.17 -6.60 -6.48
CA ILE A 107 -4.08 -8.05 -6.30
C ILE A 107 -5.06 -8.54 -5.21
N TYR A 108 -5.25 -7.76 -4.15
CA TYR A 108 -6.10 -8.13 -3.02
C TYR A 108 -7.43 -7.38 -3.00
N LEU A 109 -7.50 -6.19 -3.59
CA LEU A 109 -8.72 -5.39 -3.62
C LEU A 109 -9.66 -5.73 -4.79
N ALA A 110 -9.19 -6.44 -5.82
CA ALA A 110 -9.97 -6.71 -7.04
C ALA A 110 -11.30 -7.45 -6.77
N ASP A 111 -11.30 -8.40 -5.83
CA ASP A 111 -12.50 -9.15 -5.45
C ASP A 111 -13.38 -8.40 -4.44
N THR A 112 -12.96 -7.21 -3.99
CA THR A 112 -13.73 -6.37 -3.05
C THR A 112 -14.53 -5.32 -3.81
N THR A 113 -15.64 -4.86 -3.21
CA THR A 113 -16.41 -3.74 -3.77
C THR A 113 -15.87 -2.37 -3.36
N LEU A 114 -14.78 -2.32 -2.57
CA LEU A 114 -14.25 -1.10 -1.96
C LEU A 114 -13.75 -0.06 -2.98
N ARG A 115 -13.27 -0.53 -4.14
CA ARG A 115 -12.82 0.34 -5.25
C ARG A 115 -13.93 0.77 -6.19
N ASN A 116 -15.15 0.22 -6.05
CA ASN A 116 -16.29 0.62 -6.88
C ASN A 116 -16.98 1.85 -6.29
N ARG A 117 -17.08 2.94 -7.05
CA ARG A 117 -17.75 4.17 -6.58
C ARG A 117 -19.25 3.99 -6.34
N MET A 118 -19.90 3.09 -7.08
CA MET A 118 -21.35 2.83 -7.02
C MET A 118 -21.75 1.72 -6.05
N ALA A 119 -20.80 1.07 -5.37
CA ALA A 119 -21.13 0.06 -4.38
C ALA A 119 -21.84 0.69 -3.18
N SER A 120 -23.09 0.28 -2.93
CA SER A 120 -23.78 0.50 -1.66
C SER A 120 -23.25 -0.50 -0.64
N TYR A 121 -22.85 -0.01 0.53
CA TYR A 121 -22.60 -0.84 1.70
C TYR A 121 -23.86 -0.71 2.56
N ASP A 122 -24.74 -1.71 2.45
CA ASP A 122 -25.86 -1.87 3.37
C ASP A 122 -25.28 -2.31 4.72
N TYR A 123 -25.65 -1.57 5.77
CA TYR A 123 -25.24 -1.77 7.14
C TYR A 123 -26.45 -2.15 7.98
#